data_AF-A0A0D8XC98-F1
#
_entry.id   AF-A0A0D8XC98-F1
#
_cell.length_a   1.000
_cell.length_b   1.000
_cell.length_c   1.000
_cell.angle_alpha   90.00
_cell.angle_beta   90.00
_cell.angle_gamma   90.00
#
_symmetry.space_group_name_H-M   'P 1'
#
loop_
_entity.id
_entity.type
_entity.pdbx_description
1 polymer ?
#
loop_
_entity_poly.entity_id
_entity_poly.type
_entity_poly.pdbx_seq_one_letter_code
_entity_poly.pdbx_strand_id
1 'polypeptide(L)'
;MRCNGYFLMFFLTEAVLLYGQVDDCNSGDFDEFRDSLIDKINDVRKSAHETPLNKSCKLEHEAEVYTKECPLHPHGAPNNTFIYGRVEIDWKFSETIDPVNTIFDKWRNGTELQIMTEREWIFVGCKLTVCIESEIVVSAGCLFGITEDDVTKSPAPTTKQTTTSTEVSTTSSAEMQ
;
A
#
# COMPACT_ATOMS: atom_id res chain seq x y z
N MET A 1 52.74 20.38 15.28
CA MET A 1 51.91 20.88 14.17
C MET A 1 50.58 20.14 14.22
N ARG A 2 49.50 20.91 14.40
CA ARG A 2 48.11 20.48 14.47
C ARG A 2 47.58 20.38 13.03
N CYS A 3 47.19 19.20 12.58
CA CYS A 3 46.31 19.00 11.42
C CYS A 3 45.84 17.54 11.47
N ASN A 4 44.51 17.33 11.53
CA ASN A 4 43.75 16.12 11.14
C ASN A 4 42.52 15.87 12.02
N GLY A 5 41.85 16.93 12.48
CA GLY A 5 40.50 16.83 13.06
C GLY A 5 39.37 17.19 12.09
N TYR A 6 39.68 17.69 10.90
CA TYR A 6 38.68 18.27 9.98
C TYR A 6 38.13 17.29 8.94
N PHE A 7 38.79 16.15 8.68
CA PHE A 7 38.32 15.20 7.66
C PHE A 7 37.14 14.35 8.10
N LEU A 8 36.94 14.12 9.41
CA LEU A 8 35.83 13.32 9.93
C LEU A 8 34.50 14.07 10.00
N MET A 9 34.53 15.42 10.00
CA MET A 9 33.29 16.23 10.04
C MET A 9 32.65 16.41 8.65
N PHE A 10 33.41 16.26 7.56
CA PHE A 10 32.86 16.30 6.20
C PHE A 10 32.03 15.05 5.88
N PHE A 11 32.49 13.87 6.29
CA PHE A 11 31.73 12.63 6.04
C PHE A 11 30.42 12.54 6.87
N LEU A 12 30.39 13.12 8.07
CA LEU A 12 29.17 13.18 8.87
C LEU A 12 28.17 14.22 8.35
N THR A 13 28.61 15.27 7.65
CA THR A 13 27.70 16.24 7.03
C THR A 13 27.15 15.74 5.68
N GLU A 14 27.93 14.99 4.90
CA GLU A 14 27.40 14.34 3.69
C GLU A 14 26.42 13.19 3.99
N ALA A 15 26.63 12.43 5.06
CA ALA A 15 25.69 11.38 5.46
C ALA A 15 24.33 11.95 5.91
N VAL A 16 24.31 13.14 6.53
CA VAL A 16 23.08 13.81 6.95
C VAL A 16 22.35 14.47 5.77
N LEU A 17 23.06 14.85 4.70
CA LEU A 17 22.45 15.41 3.49
C LEU A 17 21.87 14.33 2.55
N LEU A 18 22.36 13.09 2.62
CA LEU A 18 21.84 11.97 1.80
C LEU A 18 20.62 11.26 2.42
N TYR A 19 20.38 11.42 3.73
CA TYR A 19 19.20 10.87 4.42
C TYR A 19 18.10 11.91 4.69
N GLY A 20 18.29 13.13 4.22
CA GLY A 20 17.35 14.24 4.36
C GLY A 20 16.63 14.58 3.06
N GLN A 21 16.43 13.63 2.15
CA GLN A 21 15.43 13.81 1.11
C GLN A 21 14.08 13.88 1.84
N VAL A 22 13.55 15.09 1.93
CA VAL A 22 12.13 15.29 2.20
C VAL A 22 11.44 14.50 1.09
N ASP A 23 10.86 13.36 1.43
CA ASP A 23 10.03 12.53 0.56
C ASP A 23 8.77 13.32 0.21
N ASP A 24 8.94 14.36 -0.60
CA ASP A 24 7.84 15.15 -1.10
C ASP A 24 7.31 14.43 -2.34
N CYS A 25 6.19 13.72 -2.17
CA CYS A 25 5.47 13.09 -3.27
C CYS A 25 5.00 14.08 -4.35
N ASN A 26 5.16 15.38 -4.13
CA ASN A 26 4.66 16.43 -5.01
C ASN A 26 5.57 16.72 -6.22
N SER A 27 6.16 15.68 -6.83
CA SER A 27 7.11 15.83 -7.94
C SER A 27 6.65 15.21 -9.26
N GLY A 28 5.40 14.73 -9.34
CA GLY A 28 4.93 13.95 -10.49
C GLY A 28 3.88 14.66 -11.35
N ASP A 29 3.87 14.35 -12.64
CA ASP A 29 2.85 14.80 -13.62
C ASP A 29 1.42 14.32 -13.29
N PHE A 30 1.24 13.47 -12.26
CA PHE A 30 -0.04 12.85 -11.90
C PHE A 30 -0.47 13.10 -10.45
N ASP A 31 0.10 14.12 -9.80
CA ASP A 31 -0.21 14.45 -8.40
C ASP A 31 -1.69 14.74 -8.16
N GLU A 32 -2.33 15.49 -9.06
CA GLU A 32 -3.77 15.78 -9.00
C GLU A 32 -4.63 14.51 -9.06
N PHE A 33 -4.24 13.55 -9.90
CA PHE A 33 -4.96 12.28 -10.04
C PHE A 33 -4.78 11.39 -8.82
N ARG A 34 -3.58 11.35 -8.25
CA ARG A 34 -3.32 10.65 -6.98
C ARG A 34 -4.18 11.25 -5.87
N ASP A 35 -4.13 12.55 -5.68
CA ASP A 35 -4.85 13.21 -4.59
C ASP A 35 -6.37 13.02 -4.79
N SER A 36 -6.86 13.07 -6.03
CA SER A 36 -8.25 12.72 -6.35
C SER A 36 -8.63 11.27 -5.99
N LEU A 37 -7.74 10.29 -6.17
CA LEU A 37 -8.02 8.90 -5.76
C LEU A 37 -8.13 8.77 -4.25
N ILE A 38 -7.20 9.40 -3.51
CA ILE A 38 -7.19 9.38 -2.04
C ILE A 38 -8.45 10.04 -1.48
N ASP A 39 -8.85 11.19 -2.04
CA ASP A 39 -10.07 11.88 -1.65
C ASP A 39 -11.32 11.01 -1.85
N LYS A 40 -11.42 10.35 -3.01
CA LYS A 40 -12.53 9.42 -3.32
C LYS A 40 -12.55 8.22 -2.37
N ILE A 41 -11.40 7.66 -2.03
CA ILE A 41 -11.28 6.59 -1.03
C ILE A 41 -11.79 7.09 0.34
N ASN A 42 -11.38 8.29 0.74
CA ASN A 42 -11.81 8.90 2.00
C ASN A 42 -13.30 9.22 2.04
N ASP A 43 -13.91 9.59 0.92
CA ASP A 43 -15.37 9.76 0.81
C ASP A 43 -16.13 8.44 1.02
N VAL A 44 -15.60 7.34 0.48
CA VAL A 44 -16.15 5.99 0.71
C VAL A 44 -16.02 5.60 2.18
N ARG A 45 -14.86 5.81 2.79
CA ARG A 45 -14.64 5.53 4.22
C ARG A 45 -15.55 6.35 5.12
N LYS A 46 -15.72 7.64 4.80
CA LYS A 46 -16.66 8.52 5.50
C LYS A 46 -18.09 8.00 5.42
N SER A 47 -18.50 7.50 4.26
CA SER A 47 -19.82 6.88 4.06
C SER A 47 -19.98 5.57 4.84
N ALA A 48 -18.88 4.84 5.05
CA ALA A 48 -18.82 3.64 5.88
C ALA A 48 -18.61 3.91 7.38
N HIS A 49 -18.56 5.17 7.81
CA HIS A 49 -18.25 5.59 9.19
C HIS A 49 -16.84 5.21 9.69
N GLU A 50 -15.88 5.11 8.78
CA GLU A 50 -14.48 4.83 9.09
C GLU A 50 -13.63 6.10 9.01
N THR A 51 -12.51 6.10 9.73
CA THR A 51 -11.60 7.26 9.83
C THR A 51 -10.94 7.54 8.47
N PRO A 52 -10.84 8.80 8.01
CA PRO A 52 -10.07 9.14 6.82
C PRO A 52 -8.61 8.73 6.94
N LEU A 53 -8.03 8.33 5.83
CA LEU A 53 -6.64 7.90 5.71
C LEU A 53 -5.73 9.11 5.46
N ASN A 54 -4.55 9.06 6.07
CA ASN A 54 -3.46 9.99 5.82
C ASN A 54 -2.66 9.51 4.60
N LYS A 55 -2.20 10.45 3.79
CA LYS A 55 -1.31 10.16 2.67
C LYS A 55 0.06 9.70 3.18
N SER A 56 0.61 8.64 2.60
CA SER A 56 1.97 8.16 2.88
C SER A 56 2.78 8.07 1.59
N CYS A 57 3.89 8.80 1.56
CA CYS A 57 4.80 8.80 0.43
C CYS A 57 5.56 7.50 0.24
N LYS A 58 5.87 6.83 1.35
CA LYS A 58 6.52 5.53 1.34
C LYS A 58 5.63 4.47 0.68
N LEU A 59 4.35 4.41 1.09
CA LEU A 59 3.38 3.50 0.48
C LEU A 59 3.12 3.83 -1.00
N GLU A 60 3.20 5.11 -1.40
CA GLU A 60 3.08 5.51 -2.82
C GLU A 60 4.25 4.98 -3.65
N HIS A 61 5.49 5.14 -3.17
CA HIS A 61 6.68 4.63 -3.84
C HIS A 61 6.66 3.11 -4.01
N GLU A 62 6.04 2.40 -3.08
CA GLU A 62 5.90 0.96 -3.18
C GLU A 62 4.74 0.52 -4.06
N ALA A 63 3.64 1.27 -4.07
CA ALA A 63 2.55 1.04 -5.01
C ALA A 63 3.07 1.14 -6.45
N GLU A 64 4.01 2.05 -6.71
CA GLU A 64 4.69 2.18 -8.00
C GLU A 64 5.38 0.89 -8.47
N VAL A 65 5.94 0.09 -7.56
CA VAL A 65 6.58 -1.18 -7.92
C VAL A 65 5.60 -2.15 -8.59
N TYR A 66 4.30 -2.04 -8.25
CA TYR A 66 3.25 -2.91 -8.77
C TYR A 66 2.48 -2.31 -9.95
N THR A 67 2.53 -0.99 -10.13
CA THR A 67 1.88 -0.31 -11.26
C THR A 67 2.83 -0.03 -12.42
N LYS A 68 4.15 0.00 -12.17
CA LYS A 68 5.17 0.16 -13.21
C LYS A 68 4.95 -0.90 -14.28
N GLU A 69 5.04 -0.48 -15.54
CA GLU A 69 4.79 -1.32 -16.72
C GLU A 69 3.31 -1.71 -16.94
N CYS A 70 2.37 -1.14 -16.18
CA CYS A 70 0.92 -1.34 -16.34
C CYS A 70 0.49 -2.81 -16.54
N PRO A 71 0.93 -3.72 -15.64
CA PRO A 71 0.75 -5.15 -15.83
C PRO A 71 -0.74 -5.52 -15.92
N LEU A 72 -1.05 -6.61 -16.64
CA LEU A 72 -2.41 -7.15 -16.63
C LEU A 72 -2.83 -7.57 -15.21
N HIS A 73 -1.90 -8.18 -14.48
CA HIS A 73 -2.06 -8.54 -13.08
C HIS A 73 -0.76 -8.25 -12.32
N PRO A 74 -0.78 -7.47 -11.24
CA PRO A 74 0.42 -7.14 -10.48
C PRO A 74 0.90 -8.38 -9.72
N HIS A 75 2.08 -8.89 -10.07
CA HIS A 75 2.69 -10.04 -9.41
C HIS A 75 3.40 -9.64 -8.11
N GLY A 76 3.24 -10.45 -7.06
CA GLY A 76 3.92 -10.24 -5.78
C GLY A 76 3.38 -9.06 -4.96
N ALA A 77 2.23 -8.50 -5.34
CA ALA A 77 1.53 -7.51 -4.54
C ALA A 77 1.04 -8.13 -3.22
N PRO A 78 1.12 -7.41 -2.10
CA PRO A 78 0.66 -7.93 -0.82
C PRO A 78 -0.87 -8.07 -0.83
N ASN A 79 -1.34 -9.27 -0.50
CA ASN A 79 -2.77 -9.55 -0.41
C ASN A 79 -3.43 -8.70 0.68
N ASN A 80 -4.67 -8.26 0.44
CA ASN A 80 -5.53 -7.52 1.37
C ASN A 80 -5.03 -6.13 1.79
N THR A 81 -3.86 -5.68 1.31
CA THR A 81 -3.35 -4.32 1.57
C THR A 81 -3.07 -3.55 0.28
N PHE A 82 -3.18 -4.20 -0.88
CA PHE A 82 -3.05 -3.56 -2.19
C PHE A 82 -4.33 -3.70 -3.00
N ILE A 83 -4.75 -2.60 -3.64
CA ILE A 83 -5.77 -2.61 -4.68
C ILE A 83 -5.15 -2.15 -5.99
N TYR A 84 -5.62 -2.73 -7.10
CA TYR A 84 -5.10 -2.44 -8.43
C TYR A 84 -6.23 -2.27 -9.43
N GLY A 85 -6.06 -1.37 -10.39
CA GLY A 85 -6.99 -1.14 -11.47
C GLY A 85 -6.26 -0.75 -12.74
N ARG A 86 -6.86 -1.11 -13.87
CA ARG A 86 -6.33 -0.84 -15.21
C ARG A 86 -7.47 -0.53 -16.16
N VAL A 87 -7.20 0.40 -17.09
CA VAL A 87 -8.06 0.69 -18.23
C VAL A 87 -7.19 0.87 -19.48
N GLU A 88 -7.64 0.26 -20.56
CA GLU A 88 -7.08 0.47 -21.90
C GLU A 88 -7.90 1.55 -22.59
N ILE A 89 -7.21 2.53 -23.16
CA ILE A 89 -7.77 3.71 -23.81
C ILE A 89 -7.33 3.66 -25.27
N ASP A 90 -8.30 3.50 -26.16
CA ASP A 90 -8.07 3.75 -27.58
C ASP A 90 -7.79 5.25 -27.76
N TRP A 91 -6.69 5.57 -28.44
CA TRP A 91 -6.24 6.94 -28.72
C TRP A 91 -7.31 7.82 -29.36
N LYS A 92 -8.32 7.22 -30.01
CA LYS A 92 -9.45 7.95 -30.61
C LYS A 92 -10.49 8.46 -29.60
N PHE A 93 -10.49 7.94 -28.37
CA PHE A 93 -11.53 8.23 -27.35
C PHE A 93 -10.96 8.84 -26.06
N SER A 94 -9.67 9.22 -26.06
CA SER A 94 -8.94 9.66 -24.87
C SER A 94 -9.55 10.87 -24.17
N GLU A 95 -10.24 11.77 -24.88
CA GLU A 95 -10.88 12.95 -24.28
C GLU A 95 -12.19 12.63 -23.52
N THR A 96 -12.78 11.44 -23.75
CA THR A 96 -14.09 11.08 -23.17
C THR A 96 -14.00 10.13 -21.98
N ILE A 97 -12.87 9.43 -21.83
CA ILE A 97 -12.68 8.44 -20.79
C ILE A 97 -11.93 9.11 -19.65
N ASP A 98 -12.56 9.20 -18.48
CA ASP A 98 -11.89 9.54 -17.23
C ASP A 98 -11.33 8.26 -16.61
N PRO A 99 -10.01 8.01 -16.71
CA PRO A 99 -9.42 6.73 -16.32
C PRO A 99 -9.48 6.54 -14.80
N VAL A 100 -9.32 7.61 -14.05
CA VAL A 100 -9.35 7.60 -12.58
C VAL A 100 -10.75 7.24 -12.09
N ASN A 101 -11.77 7.91 -12.61
CA ASN A 101 -13.16 7.58 -12.25
C ASN A 101 -13.54 6.16 -12.67
N THR A 102 -13.10 5.73 -13.86
CA THR A 102 -13.38 4.37 -14.34
C THR A 102 -12.74 3.31 -13.44
N ILE A 103 -11.48 3.50 -13.04
CA ILE A 103 -10.77 2.59 -12.13
C ILE A 103 -11.43 2.60 -10.76
N PHE A 104 -11.70 3.78 -10.21
CA PHE A 104 -12.33 3.92 -8.90
C PHE A 104 -13.73 3.30 -8.85
N ASP A 105 -14.53 3.46 -9.90
CA ASP A 105 -15.86 2.86 -10.01
C ASP A 105 -15.79 1.33 -10.04
N LYS A 106 -14.72 0.74 -10.60
CA LYS A 106 -14.50 -0.71 -10.48
C LYS A 106 -14.21 -1.10 -9.03
N TRP A 107 -13.31 -0.39 -8.35
CA TRP A 107 -12.94 -0.69 -6.97
C TRP A 107 -14.12 -0.61 -6.00
N ARG A 108 -14.91 0.46 -6.08
CA ARG A 108 -16.04 0.66 -5.16
C ARG A 108 -17.17 -0.35 -5.33
N ASN A 109 -17.27 -0.97 -6.52
CA ASN A 109 -18.29 -1.97 -6.83
C ASN A 109 -17.72 -3.41 -6.80
N GLY A 110 -16.43 -3.56 -6.52
CA GLY A 110 -15.69 -4.82 -6.54
C GLY A 110 -15.31 -5.32 -5.14
N THR A 111 -14.39 -6.28 -5.12
CA THR A 111 -13.85 -6.84 -3.87
C THR A 111 -12.92 -5.87 -3.15
N GLU A 112 -12.36 -4.91 -3.87
CA GLU A 112 -11.45 -3.86 -3.37
C GLU A 112 -12.15 -2.94 -2.37
N LEU A 113 -13.47 -2.79 -2.44
CA LEU A 113 -14.25 -2.00 -1.49
C LEU A 113 -13.94 -2.40 -0.05
N GLN A 114 -13.86 -3.71 0.23
CA GLN A 114 -13.58 -4.22 1.57
C GLN A 114 -12.21 -3.74 2.07
N ILE A 115 -11.19 -3.74 1.20
CA ILE A 115 -9.84 -3.27 1.53
C ILE A 115 -9.86 -1.77 1.80
N MET A 116 -10.54 -0.97 0.97
CA MET A 116 -10.62 0.48 1.16
C MET A 116 -11.30 0.89 2.47
N THR A 117 -12.26 0.09 2.95
CA THR A 117 -13.04 0.36 4.16
C THR A 117 -12.55 -0.38 5.41
N GLU A 118 -11.42 -1.08 5.36
CA GLU A 118 -10.90 -1.77 6.55
C GLU A 118 -10.58 -0.75 7.65
N ARG A 119 -11.02 -1.05 8.87
CA ARG A 119 -10.98 -0.09 9.99
C ARG A 119 -9.56 0.23 10.44
N GLU A 120 -8.69 -0.76 10.36
CA GLU A 120 -7.34 -0.68 10.92
C GLU A 120 -6.44 0.28 10.12
N TRP A 121 -6.76 0.55 8.86
CA TRP A 121 -5.98 1.44 8.00
C TRP A 121 -5.96 2.88 8.52
N ILE A 122 -4.75 3.42 8.56
CA ILE A 122 -4.46 4.81 8.95
C ILE A 122 -3.81 5.55 7.79
N PHE A 123 -3.06 4.84 6.95
CA PHE A 123 -2.28 5.42 5.85
C PHE A 123 -2.68 4.80 4.50
N VAL A 124 -2.55 5.61 3.45
CA VAL A 124 -2.68 5.18 2.06
C VAL A 124 -1.62 5.86 1.19
N GLY A 125 -1.05 5.11 0.26
CA GLY A 125 -0.21 5.64 -0.81
C GLY A 125 -0.68 5.11 -2.15
N CYS A 126 -0.99 6.01 -3.09
CA CYS A 126 -1.52 5.66 -4.39
C CYS A 126 -0.56 6.09 -5.50
N LYS A 127 -0.39 5.25 -6.52
CA LYS A 127 0.35 5.57 -7.74
C LYS A 127 -0.55 5.39 -8.95
N LEU A 128 -0.47 6.35 -9.88
CA LEU A 128 -1.00 6.23 -11.23
C LEU A 128 0.17 6.10 -12.21
N THR A 129 0.02 5.22 -13.20
CA THR A 129 1.04 4.97 -14.23
C THR A 129 0.38 4.91 -15.59
N VAL A 130 0.99 5.58 -16.56
CA VAL A 130 0.56 5.56 -17.97
C VAL A 130 1.60 4.85 -18.79
N CYS A 131 1.20 3.83 -19.53
CA CYS A 131 2.06 3.06 -20.43
C CYS A 131 1.56 3.22 -21.85
N ILE A 132 2.48 3.50 -22.77
CA ILE A 132 2.19 3.64 -24.19
C ILE A 132 2.77 2.42 -24.89
N GLU A 133 1.89 1.52 -25.32
CA GLU A 133 2.26 0.36 -26.12
C GLU A 133 1.62 0.47 -27.52
N SER A 134 0.70 -0.43 -27.85
CA SER A 134 -0.19 -0.32 -29.03
C SER A 134 -1.43 0.53 -28.75
N GLU A 135 -1.80 0.65 -27.47
CA GLU A 135 -2.87 1.48 -26.92
C GLU A 135 -2.32 2.26 -25.71
N ILE A 136 -3.06 3.29 -25.25
CA ILE A 136 -2.71 4.00 -24.02
C ILE A 136 -3.32 3.21 -22.86
N VAL A 137 -2.47 2.72 -21.96
CA VAL A 137 -2.90 2.00 -20.77
C VAL A 137 -2.71 2.90 -19.56
N VAL A 138 -3.76 3.06 -18.77
CA VAL A 138 -3.67 3.71 -17.46
C VAL A 138 -3.88 2.65 -16.39
N SER A 139 -2.90 2.50 -15.51
CA SER A 139 -3.00 1.69 -14.31
C SER A 139 -2.95 2.58 -13.07
N ALA A 140 -3.63 2.14 -12.02
CA ALA A 140 -3.52 2.75 -10.71
C ALA A 140 -3.46 1.66 -9.65
N GLY A 141 -2.76 1.93 -8.57
CA GLY A 141 -2.65 1.05 -7.43
C GLY A 141 -2.52 1.84 -6.14
N CYS A 142 -3.14 1.34 -5.06
CA CYS A 142 -3.03 1.94 -3.74
C CYS A 142 -2.65 0.89 -2.71
N LEU A 143 -1.65 1.21 -1.89
CA LEU A 143 -1.26 0.45 -0.71
C LEU A 143 -1.84 1.08 0.55
N PHE A 144 -2.29 0.24 1.47
CA PHE A 144 -2.87 0.59 2.76
C PHE A 144 -2.01 0.08 3.90
N GLY A 145 -1.87 0.87 4.97
CA GLY A 145 -1.06 0.53 6.13
C GLY A 145 -1.59 1.11 7.44
N ILE A 146 -1.19 0.50 8.56
CA ILE A 146 -1.44 1.04 9.91
C ILE A 146 -0.33 2.01 10.35
N THR A 147 0.85 1.89 9.75
CA THR A 147 1.96 2.84 9.80
C THR A 147 2.43 3.18 8.39
N GLU A 148 3.18 4.28 8.25
CA GLU A 148 3.84 4.59 6.98
C GLU A 148 4.87 3.52 6.58
N ASP A 149 5.35 2.73 7.55
CA ASP A 149 6.34 1.68 7.38
C ASP A 149 5.75 0.28 7.13
N ASP A 150 4.42 0.13 7.12
CA ASP A 150 3.77 -1.18 6.99
C ASP A 150 3.77 -1.68 5.55
N VAL A 151 4.93 -2.18 5.23
CA VAL A 151 5.24 -2.87 3.99
C VAL A 151 5.43 -4.29 4.45
N THR A 152 4.33 -5.04 4.44
CA THR A 152 4.20 -6.41 4.97
C THR A 152 4.35 -6.57 6.49
N LYS A 153 3.20 -6.59 7.17
CA LYS A 153 2.81 -7.76 7.96
C LYS A 153 1.38 -8.15 7.62
N SER A 154 1.24 -9.15 6.74
CA SER A 154 0.02 -9.95 6.68
C SER A 154 -0.36 -10.33 8.13
N PRO A 155 -1.58 -10.04 8.63
CA PRO A 155 -1.98 -10.54 9.92
C PRO A 155 -1.99 -12.07 9.79
N ALA A 156 -1.09 -12.71 10.53
CA ALA A 156 -1.18 -14.14 10.77
C ALA A 156 -2.65 -14.46 11.14
N PRO A 157 -3.25 -15.52 10.60
CA PRO A 157 -4.61 -15.88 10.97
C PRO A 157 -4.62 -16.03 12.49
N THR A 158 -5.36 -15.15 13.16
CA THR A 158 -5.59 -15.27 14.61
C THR A 158 -6.52 -16.45 14.79
N THR A 159 -5.93 -17.64 14.81
CA THR A 159 -6.57 -18.86 15.26
C THR A 159 -7.02 -18.59 16.69
N LYS A 160 -8.33 -18.41 16.88
CA LYS A 160 -8.97 -18.56 18.19
C LYS A 160 -8.69 -19.97 18.67
N GLN A 161 -7.59 -20.17 19.41
CA GLN A 161 -7.30 -21.45 20.03
C GLN A 161 -7.94 -21.47 21.41
N THR A 162 -9.18 -21.96 21.39
CA THR A 162 -9.95 -22.50 22.50
C THR A 162 -9.07 -23.32 23.43
N THR A 163 -8.96 -22.89 24.68
CA THR A 163 -8.38 -23.66 25.77
C THR A 163 -9.24 -24.90 26.01
N THR A 164 -8.80 -26.06 25.54
CA THR A 164 -9.37 -27.36 25.95
C THR A 164 -8.34 -28.02 26.86
N SER A 165 -8.61 -27.97 28.17
CA SER A 165 -7.89 -28.78 29.15
C SER A 165 -8.21 -30.25 28.92
N THR A 166 -7.20 -31.02 28.52
CA THR A 166 -7.26 -32.48 28.59
C THR A 166 -6.47 -32.90 29.83
N GLU A 167 -7.20 -33.25 30.90
CA GLU A 167 -6.68 -34.06 32.00
C GLU A 167 -6.30 -35.44 31.46
N VAL A 168 -5.04 -35.83 31.62
CA VAL A 168 -4.60 -37.23 31.42
C VAL A 168 -4.23 -37.77 32.80
N SER A 169 -5.12 -38.60 33.34
CA SER A 169 -4.85 -39.44 34.51
C SER A 169 -3.77 -40.47 34.19
N THR A 170 -2.69 -40.44 34.97
CA THR A 170 -1.67 -41.49 35.06
C THR A 170 -2.20 -42.62 35.94
N THR A 171 -2.56 -43.77 35.34
CA THR A 171 -2.77 -45.01 36.08
C THR A 171 -1.44 -45.76 36.18
N SER A 172 -0.86 -45.73 37.38
CA SER A 172 0.24 -46.61 37.79
C SER A 172 -0.37 -47.97 38.15
N SER A 173 0.09 -49.04 37.49
CA SER A 173 -0.18 -50.41 37.89
C SER A 173 1.16 -51.07 38.18
N ALA A 174 1.47 -51.25 39.46
CA ALA A 174 2.52 -52.12 39.95
C ALA A 174 2.08 -52.73 41.29
N GLU A 175 1.80 -54.02 41.23
CA GLU A 175 2.19 -55.08 42.18
C GLU A 175 1.83 -55.04 43.68
N MET A 176 1.37 -56.24 44.09
CA MET A 176 1.58 -56.94 45.37
C MET A 176 0.51 -56.87 46.47
N GLN A 177 -0.01 -58.09 46.70
CA GLN A 177 -0.63 -58.69 47.90
C GLN A 177 -2.12 -58.50 48.15
#